data_AF-A0AAP3A8H5-F1
#
_entry.id   AF-A0AAP3A8H5-F1
#
_cell.length_a   1.000
_cell.length_b   1.000
_cell.length_c   1.000
_cell.angle_alpha   90.00
_cell.angle_beta   90.00
_cell.angle_gamma   90.00
#
_symmetry.space_group_name_H-M   'P 1'
#
loop_
_entity.id
_entity.type
_entity.pdbx_description
1 polymer ?
#
loop_
_entity_poly.entity_id
_entity_poly.type
_entity_poly.pdbx_seq_one_letter_code
_entity_poly.pdbx_strand_id
1 'polypeptide(L)'
;SNFRTLPDRNNTAIAGSSMGAYISLFAAILRQAVFSKVGVFSPALWFNDSAMLNFIQDNNIVENLTLYLDVGTQETSGMRE
;
A
#
# COMPACT_ATOMS: atom_id res chain seq x y z
N SER A 1 14.95 5.25 20.77
CA SER A 1 15.15 4.03 19.97
C SER A 1 15.34 2.85 20.92
N ASN A 2 14.36 1.94 20.97
CA ASN A 2 14.35 0.84 21.97
C ASN A 2 14.81 -0.51 21.42
N PHE A 3 14.93 -0.63 20.09
CA PHE A 3 15.26 -1.87 19.40
C PHE A 3 16.36 -1.63 18.37
N ARG A 4 17.24 -2.63 18.19
CA ARG A 4 18.24 -2.65 17.11
C ARG A 4 17.54 -3.04 15.82
N THR A 5 17.34 -2.08 14.92
CA THR A 5 16.73 -2.26 13.60
C THR A 5 17.72 -1.82 12.54
N LEU A 6 17.50 -2.24 11.29
CA LEU A 6 18.11 -1.62 10.12
C LEU A 6 17.12 -0.55 9.63
N PRO A 7 17.34 0.75 9.92
CA PRO A 7 16.34 1.78 9.70
C PRO A 7 16.34 2.31 8.26
N ASP A 8 17.22 1.81 7.40
CA ASP A 8 17.29 2.24 6.03
C ASP A 8 16.08 1.74 5.23
N ARG A 9 15.78 2.47 4.16
CA ARG A 9 14.64 2.23 3.28
C ARG A 9 14.57 0.79 2.77
N ASN A 10 15.71 0.22 2.37
CA ASN A 10 15.78 -1.10 1.74
C ASN A 10 15.41 -2.22 2.72
N ASN A 11 15.52 -1.97 4.03
CA ASN A 11 15.12 -2.88 5.10
C ASN A 11 13.77 -2.54 5.75
N THR A 12 13.06 -1.54 5.22
CA THR A 12 11.78 -1.07 5.78
C THR A 12 10.62 -1.38 4.83
N ALA A 13 9.60 -2.05 5.37
CA ALA A 13 8.39 -2.45 4.66
C ALA A 13 7.15 -2.10 5.48
N ILE A 14 6.02 -1.91 4.80
CA ILE A 14 4.70 -1.74 5.42
C ILE A 14 3.70 -2.70 4.77
N ALA A 15 2.75 -3.21 5.53
CA ALA A 15 1.73 -4.09 4.98
C ALA A 15 0.43 -4.02 5.77
N GLY A 16 -0.67 -4.35 5.10
CA GLY A 16 -1.98 -4.41 5.76
C GLY A 16 -3.02 -5.13 4.92
N SER A 17 -4.14 -5.45 5.56
CA SER A 17 -5.30 -6.08 4.93
C SER A 17 -6.53 -5.15 4.92
N SER A 18 -7.46 -5.33 3.98
CA SER A 18 -8.70 -4.54 3.91
C SER A 18 -8.42 -3.03 3.89
N MET A 19 -8.98 -2.25 4.82
CA MET A 19 -8.66 -0.82 4.97
C MET A 19 -7.19 -0.58 5.34
N GLY A 20 -6.56 -1.50 6.08
CA GLY A 20 -5.13 -1.44 6.38
C GLY A 20 -4.27 -1.58 5.12
N ALA A 21 -4.72 -2.34 4.12
CA ALA A 21 -4.04 -2.45 2.82
C ALA A 21 -4.08 -1.11 2.06
N TYR A 22 -5.25 -0.43 2.07
CA TYR A 22 -5.43 0.90 1.51
C TYR A 22 -4.48 1.92 2.18
N ILE A 23 -4.46 1.95 3.51
CA ILE A 23 -3.59 2.84 4.30
C ILE A 23 -2.11 2.53 4.03
N SER A 24 -1.74 1.25 3.96
CA SER A 24 -0.36 0.83 3.73
C SER A 24 0.14 1.25 2.34
N LEU A 25 -0.70 1.08 1.32
CA LEU A 25 -0.40 1.54 -0.04
C LEU A 25 -0.23 3.06 -0.09
N PHE A 26 -1.18 3.79 0.52
CA PHE A 26 -1.12 5.25 0.63
C PHE A 26 0.19 5.71 1.30
N ALA A 27 0.55 5.11 2.44
CA ALA A 27 1.76 5.44 3.17
C ALA A 27 3.04 5.13 2.38
N ALA A 28 3.09 4.00 1.65
CA ALA A 28 4.23 3.61 0.84
C ALA A 28 4.49 4.60 -0.31
N ILE A 29 3.44 5.07 -0.98
CA ILE A 29 3.54 6.07 -2.06
C ILE A 29 3.86 7.46 -1.51
N LEU A 30 3.26 7.87 -0.39
CA LEU A 30 3.53 9.17 0.22
C LEU A 30 4.96 9.26 0.80
N ARG A 31 5.47 8.13 1.31
CA ARG A 31 6.74 8.07 2.04
C ARG A 31 7.71 7.12 1.34
N GLN A 32 7.88 7.32 0.04
CA GLN A 32 8.77 6.51 -0.80
C GLN A 32 10.19 6.45 -0.23
N ALA A 33 10.70 7.53 0.40
CA ALA A 33 12.02 7.55 1.03
C ALA A 33 12.15 6.64 2.26
N VAL A 34 11.03 6.20 2.86
CA VAL A 34 10.99 5.37 4.06
C VAL A 34 10.72 3.91 3.69
N PHE A 35 9.72 3.65 2.84
CA PHE A 35 9.30 2.29 2.51
C PHE A 35 9.82 1.86 1.14
N SER A 36 10.57 0.74 1.09
CA SER A 36 10.94 0.10 -0.18
C SER A 36 9.98 -0.99 -0.62
N LYS A 37 9.09 -1.45 0.27
CA LYS A 37 8.20 -2.60 0.03
C LYS A 37 6.84 -2.37 0.65
N VAL A 38 5.80 -2.79 -0.05
CA VAL A 38 4.43 -2.77 0.47
C VAL A 38 3.69 -4.08 0.21
N GLY A 39 3.04 -4.61 1.24
CA GLY A 39 2.12 -5.75 1.15
C GLY A 39 0.66 -5.31 1.23
N VAL A 40 -0.12 -5.63 0.21
CA VAL A 40 -1.51 -5.18 0.03
C VAL A 40 -2.40 -6.42 -0.07
N PHE A 41 -3.08 -6.77 1.01
CA PHE A 41 -3.88 -8.01 1.10
C PHE A 41 -5.38 -7.70 1.15
N SER A 42 -6.19 -8.34 0.32
CA SER A 42 -7.66 -8.17 0.31
C SER A 42 -8.10 -6.70 0.39
N PRO A 43 -7.58 -5.79 -0.46
CA PRO A 43 -7.66 -4.37 -0.18
C PRO A 43 -9.07 -3.81 -0.38
N ALA A 44 -9.49 -2.92 0.51
CA ALA A 44 -10.78 -2.23 0.43
C ALA A 44 -10.77 -1.07 -0.60
N LEU A 45 -10.20 -1.28 -1.80
CA LEU A 45 -10.09 -0.25 -2.84
C LEU A 45 -11.45 0.20 -3.36
N TRP A 46 -12.47 -0.66 -3.32
CA TRP A 46 -13.84 -0.37 -3.76
C TRP A 46 -14.45 0.86 -3.07
N PHE A 47 -13.99 1.18 -1.85
CA PHE A 47 -14.43 2.37 -1.11
C PHE A 47 -14.08 3.67 -1.84
N ASN A 48 -12.91 3.75 -2.49
CA ASN A 48 -12.47 4.97 -3.18
C ASN A 48 -11.32 4.72 -4.17
N ASP A 49 -11.57 3.88 -5.18
CA ASP A 49 -10.58 3.50 -6.19
C ASP A 49 -10.07 4.70 -7.00
N SER A 50 -10.98 5.60 -7.39
CA SER A 50 -10.67 6.78 -8.20
C SER A 50 -9.73 7.74 -7.48
N ALA A 51 -9.93 7.97 -6.18
CA ALA A 51 -9.02 8.81 -5.41
C ALA A 51 -7.64 8.16 -5.24
N MET A 52 -7.57 6.84 -5.02
CA MET A 52 -6.29 6.14 -4.93
C MET A 52 -5.52 6.18 -6.26
N LEU A 53 -6.20 5.98 -7.38
CA LEU A 53 -5.58 6.06 -8.72
C LEU A 53 -5.05 7.47 -9.02
N ASN A 54 -5.84 8.51 -8.76
CA ASN A 54 -5.39 9.90 -8.92
C ASN A 54 -4.20 10.19 -8.01
N PHE A 55 -4.25 9.74 -6.75
CA PHE A 55 -3.16 9.91 -5.80
C PHE A 55 -1.86 9.27 -6.30
N ILE A 56 -1.91 8.06 -6.86
CA ILE A 56 -0.74 7.39 -7.46
C ILE A 56 -0.16 8.22 -8.61
N GLN A 57 -1.02 8.75 -9.48
CA GLN A 57 -0.61 9.56 -10.64
C GLN A 57 0.03 10.89 -10.19
N ASP A 58 -0.57 11.56 -9.20
CA ASP A 58 -0.11 12.86 -8.71
C ASP A 58 1.22 12.78 -7.94
N ASN A 59 1.49 11.65 -7.27
CA ASN A 59 2.64 11.52 -6.36
C ASN A 59 3.87 10.90 -7.00
N ASN A 60 3.85 10.57 -8.29
CA ASN A 60 4.96 10.03 -9.11
C ASN A 60 5.89 9.06 -8.35
N ILE A 61 5.83 7.78 -8.67
CA ILE A 61 6.73 6.80 -8.07
C ILE A 61 8.15 7.01 -8.65
N VAL A 62 9.00 7.70 -7.89
CA VAL A 62 10.37 8.08 -8.28
C VAL A 62 11.41 7.11 -7.71
N GLU A 63 11.08 6.40 -6.63
CA GLU A 63 11.93 5.38 -6.03
C GLU A 63 11.43 3.98 -6.36
N ASN A 64 12.34 3.02 -6.52
CA ASN A 64 11.95 1.64 -6.77
C ASN A 64 11.16 1.06 -5.57
N LEU A 65 9.88 0.74 -5.78
CA LEU A 65 8.96 0.22 -4.77
C LEU A 65 8.52 -1.19 -5.16
N THR A 66 8.79 -2.18 -4.30
CA THR A 66 8.25 -3.53 -4.49
C THR A 66 6.83 -3.61 -3.91
N LEU A 67 5.87 -3.99 -4.75
CA LEU A 67 4.47 -4.14 -4.36
C LEU A 67 4.06 -5.61 -4.46
N TYR A 68 3.54 -6.15 -3.37
CA TYR A 68 2.84 -7.45 -3.36
C TYR A 68 1.35 -7.20 -3.18
N LEU A 69 0.54 -7.70 -4.10
CA LEU A 69 -0.91 -7.54 -4.11
C LEU A 69 -1.55 -8.92 -4.15
N ASP A 70 -2.47 -9.17 -3.22
CA ASP A 70 -3.20 -10.43 -3.11
C ASP A 70 -4.68 -10.19 -2.80
N VAL A 71 -5.56 -10.99 -3.40
CA VAL A 71 -7.01 -10.93 -3.18
C VAL A 71 -7.60 -12.34 -3.31
N GLY A 72 -8.49 -12.72 -2.40
CA GLY A 72 -9.15 -14.01 -2.43
C GLY A 72 -10.10 -14.14 -3.62
N THR A 73 -10.12 -15.31 -4.25
CA THR A 73 -10.97 -15.59 -5.43
C THR A 73 -12.48 -15.61 -5.13
N GLN A 74 -12.86 -15.70 -3.86
CA GLN A 74 -14.25 -15.67 -3.39
C GLN A 74 -14.62 -14.34 -2.71
N GLU A 75 -13.75 -13.32 -2.77
CA GLU A 75 -14.08 -12.01 -2.23
C GLU A 75 -15.09 -11.31 -3.13
N THR A 76 -16.10 -10.71 -2.51
CA THR A 76 -17.09 -9.88 -3.20
C THR A 76 -17.00 -8.47 -2.63
N SER A 77 -16.82 -7.49 -3.51
CA SER A 77 -17.18 -6.12 -3.18
C SER A 77 -18.67 -6.01 -3.47
N GLY A 78 -19.46 -5.56 -2.49
CA GLY A 78 -20.90 -5.35 -2.73
C GLY A 78 -21.10 -4.57 -4.04
N MET A 79 -22.05 -4.99 -4.88
CA MET A 79 -22.27 -4.41 -6.19
C MET A 79 -22.32 -2.88 -6.11
N ARG A 80 -21.56 -2.21 -6.98
CA ARG A 80 -21.80 -0.79 -7.28
C ARG A 80 -23.15 -0.70 -7.99
N GLU A 81 -24.13 -0.12 -7.32
CA GLU A 81 -25.31 0.46 -8.00
C GLU A 81 -24.92 1.75 -8.72
#